data_AF-A0A9X1QTV8-F1
#
_entry.id   AF-A0A9X1QTV8-F1
#
_cell.length_a   1.000
_cell.length_b   1.000
_cell.length_c   1.000
_cell.angle_alpha   90.00
_cell.angle_beta   90.00
_cell.angle_gamma   90.00
#
_symmetry.space_group_name_H-M   'P 1'
#
loop_
_entity.id
_entity.type
_entity.pdbx_description
1 polymer ?
#
loop_
_entity_poly.entity_id
_entity_poly.type
_entity_poly.pdbx_seq_one_letter_code
_entity_poly.pdbx_strand_id
1 'polypeptide(L)'
;MFVAYNNLSSLDLSSNINLKYLNCQNNELNNLILNSEYLIEIYCFENQLTNLDVSQAHLLTYLDCNFNNLFSLDVNQNENLNFLIASGNNLSELNVSNNRDLTYLNVGENNIISLDLSHNQNLISFLAPYNFPLDFLDIRNGNNANMNGINVTGTNALKCVIVDDASASYLDDWYIDPFTTFVNNEAECDALSVLSYEREQLLIYPNPSKSTLTVSFSKPAEYAILDLNGKNLKTGKLNMGLSRIIIDELSTGLYFFKVKTDLGSITKKLIKQ
;
A
#
# COMPACT_ATOMS: atom_id res chain seq x y z
N MET A 1 34.78 -10.42 -5.58
CA MET A 1 34.55 -11.86 -5.81
C MET A 1 33.41 -11.99 -6.78
N PHE A 2 33.60 -12.78 -7.84
CA PHE A 2 32.59 -13.02 -8.86
C PHE A 2 32.28 -14.51 -8.90
N VAL A 3 31.04 -14.87 -8.57
CA VAL A 3 30.51 -16.26 -8.54
C VAL A 3 29.09 -16.32 -9.13
N ALA A 4 28.76 -15.37 -10.00
CA ALA A 4 27.47 -15.27 -10.66
C ALA A 4 27.24 -16.40 -11.68
N TYR A 5 25.97 -16.66 -12.01
CA TYR A 5 25.54 -17.63 -13.05
C TYR A 5 26.04 -19.06 -12.77
N ASN A 6 25.78 -19.53 -11.55
CA ASN A 6 26.05 -20.90 -11.13
C ASN A 6 24.80 -21.49 -10.49
N ASN A 7 24.91 -22.71 -9.93
CA ASN A 7 23.81 -23.37 -9.23
C ASN A 7 24.16 -23.50 -7.73
N LEU A 8 24.77 -22.46 -7.15
CA LEU A 8 25.11 -22.47 -5.73
C LEU A 8 23.83 -22.32 -4.91
N SER A 9 23.64 -23.20 -3.93
CA SER A 9 22.54 -23.10 -2.97
C SER A 9 22.91 -22.32 -1.71
N SER A 10 24.21 -22.17 -1.44
CA SER A 10 24.74 -21.38 -0.34
C SER A 10 26.11 -20.79 -0.68
N LEU A 11 26.43 -19.67 -0.05
CA LEU A 11 27.72 -19.01 -0.17
C LEU A 11 28.16 -18.47 1.19
N ASP A 12 29.23 -19.03 1.74
CA ASP A 12 29.81 -18.60 3.01
C ASP A 12 31.09 -17.79 2.75
N LEU A 13 31.04 -16.49 3.03
CA LEU A 13 32.15 -15.55 2.89
C LEU A 13 32.66 -15.06 4.25
N SER A 14 32.37 -15.78 5.34
CA SER A 14 32.78 -15.43 6.71
C SER A 14 34.29 -15.19 6.85
N SER A 15 35.10 -15.90 6.06
CA SER A 15 36.57 -15.78 6.04
C SER A 15 37.09 -14.68 5.11
N ASN A 16 36.23 -14.10 4.27
CA ASN A 16 36.61 -13.08 3.29
C ASN A 16 36.49 -11.66 3.86
N ILE A 17 37.08 -11.42 5.03
CA ILE A 17 36.93 -10.19 5.82
C ILE A 17 37.36 -8.89 5.12
N ASN A 18 38.15 -8.97 4.05
CA ASN A 18 38.63 -7.81 3.27
C ASN A 18 37.92 -7.65 1.92
N LEU A 19 36.79 -8.34 1.72
CA LEU A 19 36.05 -8.31 0.46
C LEU A 19 35.39 -6.95 0.23
N LYS A 20 35.67 -6.31 -0.91
CA LYS A 20 35.07 -5.02 -1.27
C LYS A 20 33.89 -5.11 -2.22
N TYR A 21 33.92 -6.09 -3.11
CA TYR A 21 32.92 -6.23 -4.17
C TYR A 21 32.46 -7.68 -4.22
N LEU A 22 31.15 -7.90 -4.20
CA LEU A 22 30.56 -9.22 -4.33
C LEU A 22 29.56 -9.22 -5.49
N ASN A 23 29.74 -10.15 -6.42
CA ASN A 23 28.73 -10.48 -7.41
C ASN A 23 28.45 -11.99 -7.35
N CYS A 24 27.27 -12.34 -6.84
CA CYS A 24 26.75 -13.69 -6.69
C CYS A 24 25.32 -13.84 -7.25
N GLN A 25 24.93 -12.94 -8.17
CA GLN A 25 23.63 -12.98 -8.84
C GLN A 25 23.40 -14.31 -9.59
N ASN A 26 22.15 -14.58 -9.98
CA ASN A 26 21.80 -15.72 -10.84
C ASN A 26 22.34 -17.04 -10.27
N ASN A 27 21.90 -17.38 -9.06
CA ASN A 27 22.19 -18.63 -8.39
C ASN A 27 20.90 -19.16 -7.73
N GLU A 28 21.01 -20.19 -6.90
CA GLU A 28 19.91 -20.73 -6.09
C GLU A 28 20.14 -20.45 -4.59
N LEU A 29 20.83 -19.35 -4.26
CA LEU A 29 21.26 -19.06 -2.89
C LEU A 29 20.04 -18.85 -2.01
N ASN A 30 19.86 -19.73 -1.02
CA ASN A 30 18.95 -19.52 0.10
C ASN A 30 19.68 -19.07 1.37
N ASN A 31 21.02 -19.10 1.36
CA ASN A 31 21.87 -18.66 2.45
C ASN A 31 23.12 -17.94 1.91
N LEU A 32 23.31 -16.69 2.31
CA LEU A 32 24.49 -15.87 2.00
C LEU A 32 25.05 -15.31 3.31
N ILE A 33 26.27 -15.72 3.68
CA ILE A 33 26.93 -15.26 4.89
C ILE A 33 27.99 -14.23 4.51
N LEU A 34 27.81 -12.99 4.97
CA LEU A 34 28.73 -11.88 4.79
C LEU A 34 29.41 -11.54 6.13
N ASN A 35 30.67 -11.11 6.09
CA ASN A 35 31.42 -10.74 7.30
C ASN A 35 32.51 -9.69 7.02
N SER A 36 32.32 -8.85 6.01
CA SER A 36 33.33 -7.83 5.64
C SER A 36 32.78 -6.44 5.82
N GLU A 37 33.46 -5.67 6.68
CA GLU A 37 33.21 -4.23 6.89
C GLU A 37 33.60 -3.36 5.70
N TYR A 38 34.35 -3.93 4.75
CA TYR A 38 34.88 -3.22 3.58
C TYR A 38 34.01 -3.39 2.33
N LEU A 39 32.85 -4.06 2.42
CA LEU A 39 31.94 -4.21 1.28
C LEU A 39 31.41 -2.85 0.84
N ILE A 40 31.56 -2.57 -0.45
CA ILE A 40 31.14 -1.34 -1.14
C ILE A 40 29.97 -1.65 -2.08
N GLU A 41 30.01 -2.80 -2.78
CA GLU A 41 28.95 -3.20 -3.71
C GLU A 41 28.59 -4.68 -3.56
N ILE A 42 27.29 -4.95 -3.53
CA ILE A 42 26.73 -6.30 -3.46
C ILE A 42 25.69 -6.46 -4.58
N TYR A 43 25.91 -7.44 -5.45
CA TYR A 43 24.96 -7.89 -6.46
C TYR A 43 24.58 -9.34 -6.13
N CYS A 44 23.40 -9.53 -5.56
CA CYS A 44 22.86 -10.84 -5.16
C CYS A 44 21.45 -11.10 -5.73
N PHE A 45 21.07 -10.38 -6.77
CA PHE A 45 19.76 -10.55 -7.41
C PHE A 45 19.57 -11.90 -8.09
N GLU A 46 18.31 -12.27 -8.32
CA GLU A 46 17.91 -13.57 -8.90
C GLU A 46 18.51 -14.75 -8.11
N ASN A 47 18.07 -14.85 -6.86
CA ASN A 47 18.41 -15.89 -5.91
C ASN A 47 17.15 -16.30 -5.11
N GLN A 48 17.30 -17.08 -4.05
CA GLN A 48 16.20 -17.56 -3.20
C GLN A 48 16.36 -17.09 -1.75
N LEU A 49 17.04 -15.97 -1.52
CA LEU A 49 17.37 -15.48 -0.18
C LEU A 49 16.09 -15.10 0.56
N THR A 50 15.94 -15.59 1.78
CA THR A 50 14.85 -15.20 2.71
C THR A 50 15.30 -14.20 3.75
N ASN A 51 16.62 -14.05 3.92
CA ASN A 51 17.27 -13.06 4.76
C ASN A 51 18.58 -12.60 4.10
N LEU A 52 18.97 -11.35 4.37
CA LEU A 52 20.23 -10.76 3.93
C LEU A 52 20.73 -9.82 5.03
N ASP A 53 21.85 -10.18 5.67
CA ASP A 53 22.48 -9.34 6.69
C ASP A 53 23.60 -8.50 6.07
N VAL A 54 23.37 -7.19 6.00
CA VAL A 54 24.33 -6.17 5.56
C VAL A 54 24.78 -5.24 6.69
N SER A 55 24.48 -5.58 7.95
CA SER A 55 24.70 -4.72 9.12
C SER A 55 26.17 -4.35 9.33
N GLN A 56 27.11 -5.20 8.91
CA GLN A 56 28.54 -4.94 9.01
C GLN A 56 29.08 -4.12 7.83
N ALA A 57 28.36 -4.03 6.71
CA ALA A 57 28.84 -3.40 5.49
C ALA A 57 28.67 -1.86 5.53
N HIS A 58 29.30 -1.19 6.50
CA HIS A 58 29.14 0.26 6.73
C HIS A 58 29.58 1.15 5.55
N LEU A 59 30.45 0.64 4.68
CA LEU A 59 30.92 1.32 3.47
C LEU A 59 30.07 1.02 2.21
N LEU A 60 28.96 0.29 2.36
CA LEU A 60 28.12 -0.13 1.24
C LEU A 60 27.47 1.07 0.56
N THR A 61 27.74 1.23 -0.73
CA THR A 61 27.17 2.29 -1.58
C THR A 61 26.15 1.75 -2.58
N TYR A 62 26.23 0.46 -2.93
CA TYR A 62 25.36 -0.18 -3.90
C TYR A 62 24.87 -1.55 -3.40
N LEU A 63 23.56 -1.73 -3.35
CA LEU A 63 22.92 -3.01 -3.04
C LEU A 63 21.85 -3.34 -4.08
N ASP A 64 22.04 -4.46 -4.77
CA ASP A 64 21.03 -5.06 -5.63
C ASP A 64 20.70 -6.48 -5.16
N CYS A 65 19.55 -6.61 -4.51
CA CYS A 65 18.97 -7.84 -4.00
C CYS A 65 17.62 -8.15 -4.65
N ASN A 66 17.40 -7.68 -5.89
CA ASN A 66 16.18 -7.94 -6.65
C ASN A 66 15.86 -9.44 -6.80
N PHE A 67 14.58 -9.76 -6.96
CA PHE A 67 14.11 -11.11 -7.26
C PHE A 67 14.68 -12.15 -6.28
N ASN A 68 14.32 -11.97 -5.00
CA ASN A 68 14.60 -12.87 -3.89
C ASN A 68 13.29 -13.11 -3.12
N ASN A 69 13.37 -13.72 -1.94
CA ASN A 69 12.22 -14.00 -1.08
C ASN A 69 12.32 -13.25 0.26
N LEU A 70 12.94 -12.08 0.29
CA LEU A 70 13.18 -11.32 1.52
C LEU A 70 11.86 -10.82 2.11
N PHE A 71 11.64 -11.06 3.41
CA PHE A 71 10.48 -10.52 4.15
C PHE A 71 10.79 -9.21 4.87
N SER A 72 12.07 -8.99 5.17
CA SER A 72 12.60 -7.76 5.75
C SER A 72 13.97 -7.48 5.16
N LEU A 73 14.36 -6.20 5.19
CA LEU A 73 15.68 -5.74 4.81
C LEU A 73 16.05 -4.57 5.72
N ASP A 74 17.09 -4.74 6.55
CA ASP A 74 17.61 -3.68 7.41
C ASP A 74 18.86 -3.07 6.76
N VAL A 75 18.76 -1.78 6.41
CA VAL A 75 19.84 -0.97 5.81
C VAL A 75 20.25 0.21 6.69
N ASN A 76 19.82 0.23 7.97
CA ASN A 76 20.05 1.38 8.85
C ASN A 76 21.53 1.66 9.14
N GLN A 77 22.40 0.65 9.04
CA GLN A 77 23.84 0.78 9.26
C GLN A 77 24.64 1.13 7.99
N ASN A 78 23.96 1.24 6.85
CA ASN A 78 24.55 1.51 5.53
C ASN A 78 24.34 2.97 5.14
N GLU A 79 24.78 3.92 5.96
CA GLU A 79 24.50 5.37 5.78
C GLU A 79 24.98 5.92 4.42
N ASN A 80 26.03 5.33 3.84
CA ASN A 80 26.60 5.70 2.54
C ASN A 80 25.84 5.09 1.33
N LEU A 81 24.73 4.39 1.56
CA LEU A 81 23.99 3.70 0.50
C LEU A 81 23.42 4.71 -0.50
N ASN A 82 23.84 4.59 -1.75
CA ASN A 82 23.49 5.51 -2.83
C ASN A 82 22.52 4.90 -3.85
N PHE A 83 22.60 3.57 -4.04
CA PHE A 83 21.72 2.77 -4.90
C PHE A 83 21.17 1.58 -4.12
N LEU A 84 19.84 1.47 -4.03
CA LEU A 84 19.15 0.32 -3.46
C LEU A 84 18.12 -0.23 -4.46
N ILE A 85 18.28 -1.49 -4.82
CA ILE A 85 17.37 -2.23 -5.69
C ILE A 85 16.93 -3.51 -4.96
N ALA A 86 15.67 -3.53 -4.53
CA ALA A 86 15.06 -4.60 -3.74
C ALA A 86 13.69 -5.03 -4.28
N SER A 87 13.41 -4.78 -5.56
CA SER A 87 12.17 -5.18 -6.21
C SER A 87 12.01 -6.70 -6.37
N GLY A 88 10.78 -7.19 -6.38
CA GLY A 88 10.50 -8.62 -6.51
C GLY A 88 10.90 -9.39 -5.26
N ASN A 89 10.47 -8.89 -4.10
CA ASN A 89 10.65 -9.52 -2.79
C ASN A 89 9.30 -9.56 -2.05
N ASN A 90 9.29 -9.92 -0.77
CA ASN A 90 8.10 -9.97 0.07
C ASN A 90 8.12 -8.91 1.19
N LEU A 91 8.83 -7.79 1.00
CA LEU A 91 9.00 -6.77 2.02
C LEU A 91 7.65 -6.13 2.38
N SER A 92 7.30 -6.08 3.66
CA SER A 92 6.12 -5.35 4.15
C SER A 92 6.43 -3.94 4.66
N GLU A 93 7.69 -3.70 4.99
CA GLU A 93 8.22 -2.44 5.49
C GLU A 93 9.66 -2.25 4.98
N LEU A 94 10.06 -1.00 4.84
CA LEU A 94 11.44 -0.64 4.58
C LEU A 94 11.70 0.75 5.19
N ASN A 95 12.71 0.84 6.05
CA ASN A 95 13.16 2.10 6.62
C ASN A 95 14.46 2.54 5.95
N VAL A 96 14.42 3.67 5.25
CA VAL A 96 15.58 4.29 4.58
C VAL A 96 15.94 5.67 5.14
N SER A 97 15.45 6.01 6.33
CA SER A 97 15.63 7.34 6.94
C SER A 97 17.10 7.70 7.24
N ASN A 98 17.96 6.70 7.43
CA ASN A 98 19.40 6.88 7.65
C ASN A 98 20.21 6.87 6.34
N ASN A 99 19.63 6.45 5.21
CA ASN A 99 20.32 6.37 3.92
C ASN A 99 20.16 7.68 3.13
N ARG A 100 20.68 8.78 3.69
CA ARG A 100 20.48 10.16 3.17
C ARG A 100 21.16 10.40 1.82
N ASP A 101 22.15 9.57 1.49
CA ASP A 101 22.87 9.62 0.20
C ASP A 101 22.17 8.84 -0.92
N LEU A 102 21.00 8.21 -0.66
CA LEU A 102 20.24 7.52 -1.69
C LEU A 102 19.87 8.45 -2.84
N THR A 103 20.28 8.08 -4.05
CA THR A 103 19.88 8.73 -5.32
C THR A 103 18.91 7.89 -6.12
N TYR A 104 18.91 6.57 -5.89
CA TYR A 104 18.04 5.62 -6.59
C TYR A 104 17.49 4.59 -5.61
N LEU A 105 16.17 4.44 -5.61
CA LEU A 105 15.47 3.43 -4.85
C LEU A 105 14.48 2.69 -5.76
N ASN A 106 14.60 1.36 -5.82
CA ASN A 106 13.59 0.51 -6.44
C ASN A 106 13.11 -0.57 -5.46
N VAL A 107 11.83 -0.52 -5.13
CA VAL A 107 11.14 -1.45 -4.22
C VAL A 107 9.86 -1.98 -4.85
N GLY A 108 9.74 -1.95 -6.18
CA GLY A 108 8.59 -2.50 -6.89
C GLY A 108 8.33 -3.98 -6.58
N GLU A 109 7.13 -4.48 -6.84
CA GLU A 109 6.78 -5.90 -6.65
C GLU A 109 7.13 -6.39 -5.22
N ASN A 110 6.64 -5.67 -4.22
CA ASN A 110 6.73 -6.00 -2.80
C ASN A 110 5.34 -5.87 -2.14
N ASN A 111 5.29 -5.99 -0.82
CA ASN A 111 4.08 -5.84 -0.01
C ASN A 111 4.17 -4.62 0.92
N ILE A 112 4.90 -3.56 0.54
CA ILE A 112 5.14 -2.41 1.41
C ILE A 112 3.82 -1.68 1.65
N ILE A 113 3.51 -1.44 2.93
CA ILE A 113 2.26 -0.78 3.34
C ILE A 113 2.46 0.73 3.45
N SER A 114 3.60 1.15 4.01
CA SER A 114 3.92 2.56 4.25
C SER A 114 5.39 2.81 3.94
N LEU A 115 5.67 3.93 3.29
CA LEU A 115 7.04 4.33 2.97
C LEU A 115 7.23 5.84 3.18
N ASP A 116 8.23 6.20 3.97
CA ASP A 116 8.64 7.58 4.21
C ASP A 116 10.02 7.83 3.57
N LEU A 117 10.05 8.75 2.61
CA LEU A 117 11.24 9.18 1.87
C LEU A 117 11.60 10.65 2.16
N SER A 118 10.95 11.29 3.14
CA SER A 118 11.16 12.71 3.48
C SER A 118 12.61 13.03 3.91
N HIS A 119 13.35 12.01 4.35
CA HIS A 119 14.74 12.14 4.77
C HIS A 119 15.76 11.93 3.63
N ASN A 120 15.32 11.51 2.43
CA ASN A 120 16.19 11.16 1.31
C ASN A 120 16.31 12.33 0.31
N GLN A 121 16.98 13.41 0.74
CA GLN A 121 17.07 14.67 0.00
C GLN A 121 17.86 14.56 -1.33
N ASN A 122 18.68 13.53 -1.48
CA ASN A 122 19.44 13.29 -2.70
C ASN A 122 18.70 12.36 -3.69
N LEU A 123 17.49 11.91 -3.37
CA LEU A 123 16.77 10.93 -4.19
C LEU A 123 16.38 11.58 -5.53
N ILE A 124 16.74 10.92 -6.63
CA ILE A 124 16.52 11.38 -7.99
C ILE A 124 15.50 10.46 -8.69
N SER A 125 15.57 9.15 -8.46
CA SER A 125 14.68 8.17 -9.07
C SER A 125 14.10 7.23 -8.03
N PHE A 126 12.79 6.99 -8.11
CA PHE A 126 12.06 6.14 -7.19
C PHE A 126 11.04 5.28 -7.93
N LEU A 127 11.20 3.96 -7.80
CA LEU A 127 10.30 2.98 -8.39
C LEU A 127 9.70 2.12 -7.26
N ALA A 128 8.38 2.13 -7.14
CA ALA A 128 7.63 1.23 -6.28
C ALA A 128 6.39 0.63 -6.98
N PRO A 129 6.44 0.28 -8.29
CA PRO A 129 5.27 -0.27 -8.96
C PRO A 129 4.84 -1.60 -8.32
N TYR A 130 3.55 -1.91 -8.36
CA TYR A 130 2.98 -3.18 -7.88
C TYR A 130 3.18 -3.46 -6.38
N ASN A 131 3.29 -2.42 -5.55
CA ASN A 131 3.08 -2.54 -4.11
C ASN A 131 1.59 -2.42 -3.79
N PHE A 132 0.83 -3.49 -4.03
CA PHE A 132 -0.63 -3.52 -3.86
C PHE A 132 -1.20 -3.11 -2.49
N PRO A 133 -0.47 -3.22 -1.36
CA PRO A 133 -0.99 -2.75 -0.07
C PRO A 133 -0.50 -1.35 0.32
N LEU A 134 0.27 -0.66 -0.52
CA LEU A 134 0.81 0.68 -0.20
C LEU A 134 -0.33 1.67 0.01
N ASP A 135 -0.47 2.18 1.22
CA ASP A 135 -1.52 3.11 1.63
C ASP A 135 -0.99 4.50 2.03
N PHE A 136 0.30 4.59 2.33
CA PHE A 136 1.00 5.81 2.70
C PHE A 136 2.33 5.95 1.95
N LEU A 137 2.53 7.10 1.34
CA LEU A 137 3.80 7.50 0.74
C LEU A 137 4.07 8.99 1.00
N ASP A 138 5.15 9.28 1.73
CA ASP A 138 5.69 10.64 1.87
C ASP A 138 7.00 10.76 1.09
N ILE A 139 7.05 11.68 0.12
CA ILE A 139 8.23 11.98 -0.67
C ILE A 139 8.59 13.48 -0.59
N ARG A 140 8.17 14.18 0.46
CA ARG A 140 8.59 15.57 0.76
C ARG A 140 10.06 15.66 1.16
N ASN A 141 10.94 15.44 0.21
CA ASN A 141 12.38 15.36 0.42
C ASN A 141 13.12 16.65 0.03
N GLY A 142 12.39 17.72 -0.34
CA GLY A 142 12.97 18.98 -0.80
C GLY A 142 13.65 18.90 -2.17
N ASN A 143 13.52 17.78 -2.90
CA ASN A 143 14.20 17.51 -4.15
C ASN A 143 13.26 17.07 -5.29
N ASN A 144 11.93 17.07 -5.08
CA ASN A 144 10.96 16.58 -6.07
C ASN A 144 11.14 17.22 -7.47
N ALA A 145 11.53 18.49 -7.55
CA ALA A 145 11.77 19.20 -8.81
C ALA A 145 12.96 18.68 -9.63
N ASN A 146 13.91 17.98 -9.00
CA ASN A 146 15.07 17.36 -9.66
C ASN A 146 14.88 15.86 -9.86
N MET A 147 13.75 15.29 -9.42
CA MET A 147 13.48 13.88 -9.57
C MET A 147 12.99 13.55 -10.98
N ASN A 148 13.40 12.40 -11.48
CA ASN A 148 12.95 11.85 -12.75
C ASN A 148 12.72 10.34 -12.60
N GLY A 149 11.77 9.80 -13.35
CA GLY A 149 11.50 8.35 -13.32
C GLY A 149 10.77 7.89 -12.07
N ILE A 150 9.79 8.66 -11.60
CA ILE A 150 8.91 8.25 -10.50
C ILE A 150 7.83 7.32 -11.03
N ASN A 151 7.75 6.12 -10.46
CA ASN A 151 6.69 5.16 -10.77
C ASN A 151 6.17 4.47 -9.51
N VAL A 152 4.92 4.77 -9.16
CA VAL A 152 4.17 4.23 -8.02
C VAL A 152 2.81 3.74 -8.50
N THR A 153 2.79 3.01 -9.61
CA THR A 153 1.57 2.42 -10.20
C THR A 153 1.27 1.05 -9.60
N GLY A 154 0.02 0.57 -9.69
CA GLY A 154 -0.36 -0.76 -9.21
C GLY A 154 -0.43 -0.87 -7.69
N THR A 155 -0.72 0.23 -6.99
CA THR A 155 -0.83 0.27 -5.53
C THR A 155 -2.23 -0.01 -5.01
N ASN A 156 -3.28 0.16 -5.81
CA ASN A 156 -4.72 -0.10 -5.52
C ASN A 156 -5.33 0.51 -4.24
N ALA A 157 -4.54 0.92 -3.26
CA ALA A 157 -4.90 1.41 -1.94
C ALA A 157 -4.37 2.83 -1.67
N LEU A 158 -3.38 3.29 -2.43
CA LEU A 158 -2.73 4.58 -2.22
C LEU A 158 -3.64 5.73 -2.64
N LYS A 159 -4.22 6.41 -1.66
CA LYS A 159 -5.13 7.55 -1.88
C LYS A 159 -4.39 8.80 -2.32
N CYS A 160 -3.25 9.04 -1.70
CA CYS A 160 -2.49 10.25 -1.93
C CYS A 160 -0.98 9.96 -1.91
N VAL A 161 -0.21 10.86 -2.50
CA VAL A 161 1.24 10.95 -2.32
C VAL A 161 1.55 12.32 -1.76
N ILE A 162 2.29 12.37 -0.66
CA ILE A 162 2.67 13.64 -0.04
C ILE A 162 3.96 14.13 -0.69
N VAL A 163 3.92 15.33 -1.29
CA VAL A 163 4.99 15.90 -2.12
C VAL A 163 5.36 17.30 -1.67
N ASP A 164 6.53 17.80 -2.12
CA ASP A 164 7.06 19.11 -1.73
C ASP A 164 6.13 20.28 -2.11
N ASP A 165 5.54 20.22 -3.30
CA ASP A 165 4.56 21.18 -3.83
C ASP A 165 3.56 20.44 -4.73
N ALA A 166 2.35 20.23 -4.24
CA ALA A 166 1.28 19.51 -4.95
C ALA A 166 0.71 20.27 -6.16
N SER A 167 1.10 21.53 -6.36
CA SER A 167 0.70 22.33 -7.52
C SER A 167 1.75 22.37 -8.64
N ALA A 168 2.90 21.72 -8.43
CA ALA A 168 4.02 21.80 -9.35
C ALA A 168 3.77 21.00 -10.65
N SER A 169 4.15 21.59 -11.79
CA SER A 169 3.93 20.99 -13.11
C SER A 169 4.81 19.77 -13.39
N TYR A 170 5.94 19.59 -12.69
CA TYR A 170 6.80 18.41 -12.87
C TYR A 170 6.13 17.10 -12.41
N LEU A 171 5.04 17.20 -11.64
CA LEU A 171 4.27 16.04 -11.18
C LEU A 171 3.52 15.35 -12.33
N ASP A 172 3.26 16.06 -13.44
CA ASP A 172 2.60 15.49 -14.63
C ASP A 172 3.44 14.38 -15.30
N ASP A 173 4.76 14.38 -15.08
CA ASP A 173 5.69 13.38 -15.59
C ASP A 173 5.81 12.14 -14.67
N TRP A 174 5.16 12.14 -13.51
CA TRP A 174 5.22 11.05 -12.54
C TRP A 174 4.15 10.00 -12.84
N TYR A 175 4.55 8.73 -12.84
CA TYR A 175 3.64 7.61 -13.07
C TYR A 175 3.00 7.16 -11.75
N ILE A 176 1.78 7.59 -11.49
CA ILE A 176 0.96 7.16 -10.35
C ILE A 176 -0.37 6.57 -10.81
N ASP A 177 -1.06 5.85 -9.93
CA ASP A 177 -2.38 5.31 -10.27
C ASP A 177 -3.42 6.43 -10.51
N PRO A 178 -4.39 6.27 -11.44
CA PRO A 178 -5.34 7.32 -11.81
C PRO A 178 -6.23 7.87 -10.67
N PHE A 179 -6.33 7.15 -9.55
CA PHE A 179 -7.13 7.54 -8.39
C PHE A 179 -6.28 8.13 -7.25
N THR A 180 -4.97 8.15 -7.40
CA THR A 180 -4.03 8.74 -6.45
C THR A 180 -3.88 10.22 -6.75
N THR A 181 -3.75 11.04 -5.71
CA THR A 181 -3.60 12.49 -5.87
C THR A 181 -2.43 13.03 -5.05
N PHE A 182 -1.83 14.13 -5.50
CA PHE A 182 -0.74 14.77 -4.79
C PHE A 182 -1.25 15.74 -3.74
N VAL A 183 -0.59 15.77 -2.57
CA VAL A 183 -0.91 16.66 -1.45
C VAL A 183 0.34 17.22 -0.80
N ASN A 184 0.22 18.36 -0.12
CA ASN A 184 1.35 19.00 0.56
C ASN A 184 1.57 18.47 1.99
N ASN A 185 0.56 17.81 2.57
CA ASN A 185 0.61 17.31 3.94
C ASN A 185 -0.39 16.19 4.21
N GLU A 186 -0.19 15.50 5.32
CA GLU A 186 -1.05 14.40 5.79
C GLU A 186 -2.50 14.85 6.01
N ALA A 187 -2.71 16.07 6.53
CA ALA A 187 -4.06 16.56 6.80
C ALA A 187 -4.88 16.74 5.51
N GLU A 188 -4.24 17.12 4.40
CA GLU A 188 -4.85 17.14 3.07
C GLU A 188 -5.16 15.71 2.58
N CYS A 189 -4.27 14.74 2.82
CA CYS A 189 -4.52 13.34 2.49
C CYS A 189 -5.72 12.75 3.26
N ASP A 190 -5.78 13.03 4.55
CA ASP A 190 -6.88 12.65 5.44
C ASP A 190 -8.17 13.37 5.04
N ALA A 191 -8.08 14.64 4.65
CA ALA A 191 -9.21 15.39 4.13
C ALA A 191 -9.68 14.84 2.77
N LEU A 192 -8.82 14.33 1.90
CA LEU A 192 -9.23 13.62 0.68
C LEU A 192 -9.92 12.30 0.99
N SER A 193 -9.79 11.79 2.22
CA SER A 193 -10.69 10.79 2.76
C SER A 193 -12.08 11.35 3.12
N VAL A 194 -12.51 12.49 2.54
CA VAL A 194 -13.95 12.82 2.45
C VAL A 194 -14.65 11.67 1.72
N LEU A 195 -15.09 10.72 2.53
CA LEU A 195 -16.04 9.68 2.20
C LEU A 195 -15.57 8.80 1.04
N SER A 196 -14.47 8.06 1.26
CA SER A 196 -14.36 6.76 0.62
C SER A 196 -15.71 6.09 0.81
N TYR A 197 -16.41 5.86 -0.29
CA TYR A 197 -17.68 5.20 -0.38
C TYR A 197 -17.45 3.74 0.07
N GLU A 198 -17.23 3.53 1.36
CA GLU A 198 -17.69 2.31 2.00
C GLU A 198 -19.16 2.27 1.61
N ARG A 199 -19.51 1.44 0.62
CA ARG A 199 -20.90 1.08 0.40
C ARG A 199 -21.36 0.53 1.73
N GLU A 200 -21.95 1.37 2.58
CA GLU A 200 -22.51 0.92 3.84
C GLU A 200 -23.49 -0.20 3.45
N GLN A 201 -23.14 -1.43 3.81
CA GLN A 201 -23.84 -2.59 3.29
C GLN A 201 -25.18 -2.69 4.01
N LEU A 202 -26.20 -2.11 3.39
CA LEU A 202 -27.58 -2.31 3.79
C LEU A 202 -28.04 -3.70 3.34
N LEU A 203 -28.12 -4.64 4.28
CA LEU A 203 -28.67 -5.98 4.05
C LEU A 203 -30.08 -6.06 4.62
N ILE A 204 -30.99 -6.64 3.84
CA ILE A 204 -32.42 -6.73 4.16
C ILE A 204 -32.87 -8.16 3.93
N TYR A 205 -33.28 -8.86 4.99
CA TYR A 205 -33.67 -10.27 4.92
C TYR A 205 -34.73 -10.67 5.97
N PRO A 206 -35.57 -11.68 5.68
CA PRO A 206 -35.75 -12.28 4.36
C PRO A 206 -36.40 -11.27 3.41
N ASN A 207 -36.07 -11.32 2.12
CA ASN A 207 -36.72 -10.52 1.09
C ASN A 207 -36.90 -11.43 -0.15
N PRO A 208 -38.13 -11.90 -0.46
CA PRO A 208 -39.42 -11.43 0.04
C PRO A 208 -39.72 -11.69 1.53
N SER A 209 -40.51 -10.82 2.15
CA SER A 209 -40.84 -10.83 3.59
C SER A 209 -42.35 -10.97 3.81
N LYS A 210 -42.78 -11.66 4.88
CA LYS A 210 -44.22 -11.83 5.21
C LYS A 210 -44.73 -10.90 6.31
N SER A 211 -43.99 -10.77 7.41
CA SER A 211 -44.44 -10.00 8.58
C SER A 211 -43.33 -9.15 9.20
N THR A 212 -42.11 -9.68 9.17
CA THR A 212 -40.94 -9.04 9.75
C THR A 212 -39.78 -9.02 8.77
N LEU A 213 -39.00 -7.96 8.89
CA LEU A 213 -37.82 -7.67 8.12
C LEU A 213 -36.65 -7.44 9.07
N THR A 214 -35.55 -8.15 8.85
CA THR A 214 -34.28 -7.88 9.53
C THR A 214 -33.43 -7.01 8.63
N VAL A 215 -32.93 -5.92 9.20
CA VAL A 215 -32.07 -4.96 8.52
C VAL A 215 -30.73 -4.95 9.24
N SER A 216 -29.64 -5.22 8.52
CA SER A 216 -28.29 -5.04 9.02
C SER A 216 -27.72 -3.73 8.48
N PHE A 217 -27.23 -2.88 9.39
CA PHE A 217 -26.57 -1.63 9.03
C PHE A 217 -25.44 -1.32 10.00
N SER A 218 -24.34 -0.77 9.49
CA SER A 218 -23.09 -0.59 10.27
C SER A 218 -23.14 0.56 11.27
N LYS A 219 -24.17 1.42 11.23
CA LYS A 219 -24.31 2.61 12.08
C LYS A 219 -25.79 2.87 12.44
N PRO A 220 -26.09 3.69 13.46
CA PRO A 220 -27.44 4.18 13.69
C PRO A 220 -27.92 5.06 12.52
N ALA A 221 -29.16 4.89 12.08
CA ALA A 221 -29.69 5.65 10.94
C ALA A 221 -31.22 5.76 10.98
N GLU A 222 -31.79 6.65 10.16
CA GLU A 222 -33.24 6.71 9.95
C GLU A 222 -33.63 5.97 8.67
N TYR A 223 -34.72 5.21 8.73
CA TYR A 223 -35.26 4.48 7.59
C TYR A 223 -36.66 4.96 7.22
N ALA A 224 -37.00 4.76 5.95
CA ALA A 224 -38.34 4.92 5.39
C ALA A 224 -38.66 3.75 4.46
N ILE A 225 -39.88 3.23 4.54
CA ILE A 225 -40.46 2.33 3.54
C ILE A 225 -41.37 3.16 2.65
N LEU A 226 -41.11 3.11 1.35
CA LEU A 226 -41.76 3.93 0.32
C LEU A 226 -42.58 3.06 -0.62
N ASP A 227 -43.70 3.61 -1.12
CA ASP A 227 -44.37 3.05 -2.29
C ASP A 227 -43.61 3.36 -3.61
N LEU A 228 -44.15 2.88 -4.73
CA LEU A 228 -43.58 3.09 -6.07
C LEU A 228 -43.58 4.56 -6.52
N ASN A 229 -44.40 5.40 -5.89
CA ASN A 229 -44.48 6.84 -6.16
C ASN A 229 -43.59 7.65 -5.20
N GLY A 230 -42.83 6.99 -4.33
CA GLY A 230 -41.94 7.62 -3.35
C GLY A 230 -42.63 8.15 -2.09
N LYS A 231 -43.90 7.80 -1.85
CA LYS A 231 -44.62 8.20 -0.63
C LYS A 231 -44.15 7.36 0.57
N ASN A 232 -43.86 8.02 1.69
CA ASN A 232 -43.56 7.35 2.95
C ASN A 232 -44.79 6.58 3.47
N LEU A 233 -44.63 5.27 3.67
CA LEU A 233 -45.63 4.39 4.27
C LEU A 233 -45.28 4.04 5.72
N LYS A 234 -43.99 3.89 6.03
CA LYS A 234 -43.48 3.65 7.39
C LYS A 234 -42.12 4.34 7.55
N THR A 235 -41.84 4.87 8.73
CA THR A 235 -40.52 5.44 9.07
C THR A 235 -40.09 4.96 10.45
N GLY A 236 -38.78 4.95 10.71
CA GLY A 236 -38.25 4.61 12.03
C GLY A 236 -36.74 4.79 12.11
N LYS A 237 -36.16 4.28 13.20
CA LYS A 237 -34.71 4.31 13.45
C LYS A 237 -34.13 2.90 13.40
N LEU A 238 -32.92 2.80 12.88
CA LEU A 238 -32.06 1.63 12.92
C LEU A 238 -31.01 1.84 14.01
N ASN A 239 -30.76 0.78 14.78
CA ASN A 239 -29.60 0.71 15.66
C ASN A 239 -28.41 0.15 14.87
N MET A 240 -27.20 0.36 15.39
CA MET A 240 -26.00 -0.31 14.90
C MET A 240 -26.17 -1.83 14.96
N GLY A 241 -25.85 -2.53 13.86
CA GLY A 241 -26.01 -3.97 13.73
C GLY A 241 -27.39 -4.36 13.20
N LEU A 242 -28.05 -5.31 13.87
CA LEU A 242 -29.33 -5.87 13.41
C LEU A 242 -30.53 -5.16 14.03
N SER A 243 -31.43 -4.68 13.18
CA SER A 243 -32.74 -4.11 13.56
C SER A 243 -33.88 -4.96 13.00
N ARG A 244 -34.90 -5.23 13.81
CA ARG A 244 -36.12 -5.93 13.36
C ARG A 244 -37.26 -4.93 13.15
N ILE A 245 -37.89 -5.01 11.99
CA ILE A 245 -38.98 -4.13 11.57
C ILE A 245 -40.21 -4.97 11.26
N ILE A 246 -41.32 -4.64 11.91
CA ILE A 246 -42.64 -5.24 11.63
C ILE A 246 -43.27 -4.47 10.47
N ILE A 247 -43.78 -5.21 9.48
CA ILE A 247 -44.35 -4.69 8.22
C ILE A 247 -45.74 -5.31 7.92
N ASP A 248 -46.42 -5.83 8.94
CA ASP A 248 -47.76 -6.46 8.81
C ASP A 248 -48.81 -5.49 8.28
N GLU A 249 -48.63 -4.19 8.49
CA GLU A 249 -49.51 -3.15 8.00
C GLU A 249 -49.38 -2.90 6.48
N LEU A 250 -48.34 -3.41 5.83
CA LEU A 250 -48.14 -3.27 4.40
C LEU A 250 -48.90 -4.35 3.64
N SER A 251 -49.62 -3.95 2.59
CA SER A 251 -50.22 -4.89 1.64
C SER A 251 -49.17 -5.68 0.87
N THR A 252 -49.54 -6.84 0.32
CA THR A 252 -48.68 -7.61 -0.59
C THR A 252 -48.31 -6.74 -1.80
N GLY A 253 -47.01 -6.63 -2.11
CA GLY A 253 -46.56 -5.71 -3.15
C GLY A 253 -45.07 -5.39 -3.13
N LEU A 254 -44.69 -4.47 -4.01
CA LEU A 254 -43.32 -3.98 -4.18
C LEU A 254 -43.15 -2.61 -3.50
N TYR A 255 -42.10 -2.49 -2.70
CA TYR A 255 -41.74 -1.30 -1.94
C TYR A 255 -40.25 -0.97 -2.09
N PHE A 256 -39.87 0.24 -1.66
CA PHE A 256 -38.47 0.63 -1.50
C PHE A 256 -38.16 0.88 -0.03
N PHE A 257 -37.11 0.24 0.48
CA PHE A 257 -36.55 0.50 1.78
C PHE A 257 -35.38 1.48 1.63
N LYS A 258 -35.54 2.69 2.18
CA LYS A 258 -34.56 3.77 2.08
C LYS A 258 -33.98 4.06 3.46
N VAL A 259 -32.66 4.17 3.54
CA VAL A 259 -31.94 4.66 4.72
C VAL A 259 -31.28 5.97 4.36
N LYS A 260 -31.45 7.00 5.20
CA LYS A 260 -30.74 8.27 5.05
C LYS A 260 -29.56 8.29 6.02
N THR A 261 -28.40 8.65 5.49
CA THR A 261 -27.16 8.80 6.26
C THR A 261 -26.58 10.18 6.03
N ASP A 262 -25.55 10.52 6.80
CA ASP A 262 -24.85 11.80 6.67
C ASP A 262 -24.17 11.98 5.30
N LEU A 263 -23.99 10.86 4.57
CA LEU A 263 -23.27 10.81 3.29
C LEU A 263 -24.21 10.74 2.08
N GLY A 264 -25.52 10.55 2.30
CA GLY A 264 -26.49 10.37 1.23
C GLY A 264 -27.66 9.48 1.61
N SER A 265 -28.21 8.74 0.64
CA SER A 265 -29.29 7.78 0.92
C SER A 265 -29.11 6.47 0.16
N ILE A 266 -29.31 5.36 0.86
CA ILE A 266 -29.21 4.01 0.32
C ILE A 266 -30.63 3.46 0.17
N THR A 267 -30.97 2.97 -1.02
CA THR A 267 -32.29 2.40 -1.30
C THR A 267 -32.18 0.95 -1.76
N LYS A 268 -32.99 0.07 -1.18
CA LYS A 268 -33.11 -1.35 -1.55
C LYS A 268 -34.56 -1.71 -1.87
N LYS A 269 -34.73 -2.64 -2.81
CA LYS A 269 -36.03 -3.21 -3.16
C LYS A 269 -36.54 -4.08 -2.00
N LEU A 270 -37.81 -3.95 -1.63
CA LEU A 270 -38.48 -4.79 -0.63
C LEU A 270 -39.73 -5.41 -1.25
N ILE A 271 -39.88 -6.73 -1.17
CA ILE A 271 -41.05 -7.45 -1.65
C ILE A 271 -41.83 -7.98 -0.44
N LYS A 272 -43.06 -7.49 -0.25
CA LYS A 272 -43.99 -7.99 0.78
C LYS A 272 -44.86 -9.08 0.17
N GLN A 273 -44.92 -10.23 0.84
CA GLN A 273 -45.83 -11.34 0.53
C GLN A 273 -46.97 -11.39 1.52
#